data_AF-A0A166PN12-F1
#
_entry.id   AF-A0A166PN12-F1
#
_cell.length_a   1.000
_cell.length_b   1.000
_cell.length_c   1.000
_cell.angle_alpha   90.00
_cell.angle_beta   90.00
_cell.angle_gamma   90.00
#
_symmetry.space_group_name_H-M   'P 1'
#
loop_
_entity.id
_entity.type
_entity.pdbx_description
1 polymer ?
#
loop_
_entity_poly.entity_id
_entity_poly.type
_entity_poly.pdbx_seq_one_letter_code
_entity_poly.pdbx_strand_id
1 'polypeptide(L)'
;MEALRARFRDLSWQSISAVRQRTDEFTVNTAKSFSQLGAHLNKVTGYEEIESLKRRVIEQENKIEAAREAARQAKKTYDDAVLQRSGSQREVNDLLHRKAGWNDADRARFTTLVLQEHEYDQAESLAKATVIAAEDAVDREFSDLMRTILARYHDEQVWSDKIRSASTYGTMAAIALNLFVFISATLLIEPWKRRRMARMFEKKIEELNAQNAMVMETGMENLTAQFEAHGKALHDAVESASLKTSQASQVASASLGVVAAPTMQIAPDHTGIRLVEVLNNREVVVTLALCAIVTSSIGWFARVFIG
;
A
#
# COMPACT_ATOMS: atom_id res chain seq x y z
N MET A 1 -32.95 42.63 -8.97
CA MET A 1 -31.93 41.81 -8.26
C MET A 1 -32.29 40.32 -8.18
N GLU A 2 -33.50 39.95 -7.78
CA GLU A 2 -33.82 38.57 -7.38
C GLU A 2 -33.71 37.53 -8.51
N ALA A 3 -34.11 37.87 -9.75
CA ALA A 3 -33.98 36.98 -10.90
C ALA A 3 -32.53 36.51 -11.18
N LEU A 4 -31.52 37.34 -10.84
CA LEU A 4 -30.11 36.94 -10.91
C LEU A 4 -29.74 35.95 -9.79
N ARG A 5 -30.26 36.14 -8.57
CA ARG A 5 -30.09 35.18 -7.45
C ARG A 5 -30.81 33.85 -7.71
N ALA A 6 -31.92 33.85 -8.44
CA ALA A 6 -32.57 32.63 -8.93
C ALA A 6 -31.66 31.88 -9.91
N ARG A 7 -31.26 32.53 -11.03
CA ARG A 7 -30.39 31.92 -12.04
C ARG A 7 -29.05 31.43 -11.49
N PHE A 8 -28.44 32.14 -10.54
CA PHE A 8 -27.21 31.67 -9.88
C PHE A 8 -27.43 30.41 -9.02
N ARG A 9 -28.59 30.26 -8.36
CA ARG A 9 -28.93 29.00 -7.66
C ARG A 9 -29.11 27.87 -8.65
N ASP A 10 -29.87 28.07 -9.72
CA ASP A 10 -30.17 26.99 -10.67
C ASP A 10 -28.90 26.50 -11.38
N LEU A 11 -28.01 27.42 -11.78
CA LEU A 11 -26.67 27.09 -12.29
C LEU A 11 -25.82 26.35 -11.25
N SER A 12 -25.89 26.72 -9.97
CA SER A 12 -25.18 26.00 -8.90
C SER A 12 -25.72 24.59 -8.67
N TRP A 13 -27.05 24.40 -8.70
CA TRP A 13 -27.67 23.09 -8.53
C TRP A 13 -27.38 22.14 -9.70
N GLN A 14 -27.47 22.63 -10.93
CA GLN A 14 -27.16 21.86 -12.14
C GLN A 14 -25.67 21.50 -12.26
N SER A 15 -24.76 22.40 -11.84
CA SER A 15 -23.33 22.08 -11.82
C SER A 15 -22.94 21.13 -10.69
N ILE A 16 -23.54 21.25 -9.50
CA ILE A 16 -23.30 20.32 -8.38
C ILE A 16 -23.76 18.90 -8.72
N SER A 17 -24.94 18.72 -9.33
CA SER A 17 -25.42 17.39 -9.73
C SER A 17 -24.60 16.77 -10.86
N ALA A 18 -24.24 17.55 -11.89
CA ALA A 18 -23.42 17.08 -13.01
C ALA A 18 -21.99 16.71 -12.59
N VAL A 19 -21.40 17.40 -11.60
CA VAL A 19 -20.11 17.01 -11.01
C VAL A 19 -20.26 15.69 -10.23
N ARG A 20 -21.34 15.52 -9.47
CA ARG A 20 -21.57 14.33 -8.64
C ARG A 20 -21.72 13.04 -9.46
N GLN A 21 -22.52 13.09 -10.54
CA GLN A 21 -22.65 11.96 -11.46
C GLN A 21 -21.30 11.54 -12.07
N ARG A 22 -20.48 12.52 -12.47
CA ARG A 22 -19.13 12.24 -13.00
C ARG A 22 -18.21 11.63 -11.94
N THR A 23 -18.28 12.05 -10.68
CA THR A 23 -17.50 11.40 -9.60
C THR A 23 -17.97 9.98 -9.31
N ASP A 24 -19.26 9.70 -9.41
CA ASP A 24 -19.82 8.36 -9.19
C ASP A 24 -19.39 7.40 -10.33
N GLU A 25 -19.51 7.84 -11.59
CA GLU A 25 -19.01 7.11 -12.77
C GLU A 25 -17.49 6.86 -12.71
N PHE A 26 -16.70 7.87 -12.34
CA PHE A 26 -15.25 7.75 -12.23
C PHE A 26 -14.86 6.79 -11.08
N THR A 27 -15.60 6.80 -9.98
CA THR A 27 -15.41 5.86 -8.86
C THR A 27 -15.70 4.42 -9.29
N VAL A 28 -16.83 4.17 -9.97
CA VAL A 28 -17.21 2.83 -10.45
C VAL A 28 -16.19 2.30 -11.46
N ASN A 29 -15.72 3.14 -12.40
CA ASN A 29 -14.73 2.73 -13.38
C ASN A 29 -13.34 2.52 -12.75
N THR A 30 -12.93 3.37 -11.80
CA THR A 30 -11.67 3.18 -11.06
C THR A 30 -11.70 1.89 -10.23
N ALA A 31 -12.82 1.57 -9.58
CA ALA A 31 -12.99 0.33 -8.81
C ALA A 31 -12.92 -0.93 -9.71
N LYS A 32 -13.51 -0.89 -10.92
CA LYS A 32 -13.39 -1.95 -11.92
C LYS A 32 -11.94 -2.12 -12.40
N SER A 33 -11.26 -1.03 -12.76
CA SER A 33 -9.86 -1.08 -13.17
C SER A 33 -8.96 -1.58 -12.05
N PHE A 34 -9.22 -1.21 -10.80
CA PHE A 34 -8.44 -1.67 -9.64
C PHE A 34 -8.64 -3.17 -9.36
N SER A 35 -9.87 -3.70 -9.47
CA SER A 35 -10.10 -5.15 -9.31
C SER A 35 -9.52 -5.96 -10.46
N GLN A 36 -9.58 -5.45 -11.70
CA GLN A 36 -8.93 -6.03 -12.87
C GLN A 36 -7.40 -6.02 -12.75
N LEU A 37 -6.81 -4.92 -12.27
CA LEU A 37 -5.39 -4.83 -11.97
C LEU A 37 -4.98 -5.78 -10.84
N GLY A 38 -5.79 -5.93 -9.79
CA GLY A 38 -5.56 -6.93 -8.73
C GLY A 38 -5.58 -8.37 -9.22
N ALA A 39 -6.52 -8.72 -10.10
CA ALA A 39 -6.59 -10.03 -10.75
C ALA A 39 -5.38 -10.27 -11.68
N HIS A 40 -4.97 -9.26 -12.46
CA HIS A 40 -3.73 -9.32 -13.25
C HIS A 40 -2.50 -9.44 -12.36
N LEU A 41 -2.44 -8.76 -11.20
CA LEU A 41 -1.34 -8.87 -10.25
C LEU A 41 -1.23 -10.30 -9.72
N ASN A 42 -2.34 -10.92 -9.32
CA ASN A 42 -2.39 -12.32 -8.85
C ASN A 42 -1.94 -13.33 -9.93
N LYS A 43 -2.19 -13.02 -11.21
CA LYS A 43 -1.71 -13.82 -12.34
C LYS A 43 -0.20 -13.59 -12.57
N VAL A 44 0.27 -12.35 -12.49
CA VAL A 44 1.68 -11.98 -12.68
C VAL A 44 2.58 -12.47 -11.53
N THR A 45 2.08 -12.53 -10.30
CA THR A 45 2.80 -13.12 -9.14
C THR A 45 2.89 -14.64 -9.17
N GLY A 46 2.30 -15.31 -10.16
CA GLY A 46 2.55 -16.72 -10.47
C GLY A 46 1.77 -17.75 -9.66
N TYR A 47 0.82 -17.34 -8.79
CA TYR A 47 0.03 -18.31 -8.01
C TYR A 47 -0.81 -19.26 -8.89
N GLU A 48 -1.48 -18.71 -9.90
CA GLU A 48 -2.23 -19.51 -10.90
C GLU A 48 -1.30 -20.37 -11.78
N GLU A 49 -0.08 -19.89 -12.01
CA GLU A 49 0.97 -20.56 -12.79
C GLU A 49 1.43 -21.84 -12.06
N ILE A 50 1.78 -21.73 -10.77
CA ILE A 50 2.13 -22.87 -9.89
C ILE A 50 0.97 -23.86 -9.75
N GLU A 51 -0.27 -23.38 -9.59
CA GLU A 51 -1.42 -24.27 -9.44
C GLU A 51 -1.70 -25.04 -10.75
N SER A 52 -1.55 -24.38 -11.91
CA SER A 52 -1.63 -25.04 -13.22
C SER A 52 -0.53 -26.08 -13.41
N LEU A 53 0.68 -25.79 -12.93
CA LEU A 53 1.84 -26.65 -13.00
C LEU A 53 1.70 -27.89 -12.10
N LYS A 54 1.19 -27.70 -10.87
CA LYS A 54 0.85 -28.81 -9.96
C LYS A 54 -0.20 -29.74 -10.58
N ARG A 55 -1.22 -29.18 -11.25
CA ARG A 55 -2.19 -29.98 -12.03
C ARG A 55 -1.51 -30.78 -13.15
N ARG A 56 -0.64 -30.15 -13.95
CA ARG A 56 0.11 -30.82 -15.04
C ARG A 56 0.97 -31.99 -14.53
N VAL A 57 1.67 -31.82 -13.41
CA VAL A 57 2.49 -32.89 -12.81
C VAL A 57 1.63 -34.10 -12.44
N ILE A 58 0.52 -33.90 -11.71
CA ILE A 58 -0.38 -35.00 -11.29
C ILE A 58 -1.03 -35.68 -12.51
N GLU A 59 -1.41 -34.92 -13.53
CA GLU A 59 -1.94 -35.46 -14.79
C GLU A 59 -0.91 -36.35 -15.51
N GLN A 60 0.36 -35.93 -15.53
CA GLN A 60 1.44 -36.66 -16.17
C GLN A 60 1.91 -37.89 -15.37
N GLU A 61 1.85 -37.83 -14.04
CA GLU A 61 2.03 -38.97 -13.12
C GLU A 61 0.96 -40.05 -13.38
N ASN A 62 -0.31 -39.67 -13.52
CA ASN A 62 -1.40 -40.59 -13.87
C ASN A 62 -1.20 -41.23 -15.27
N LYS A 63 -0.73 -40.47 -16.26
CA LYS A 63 -0.48 -41.00 -17.62
C LYS A 63 0.63 -42.03 -17.66
N ILE A 64 1.78 -41.75 -17.01
CA ILE A 64 2.89 -42.71 -16.98
C ILE A 64 2.53 -43.98 -16.18
N GLU A 65 1.70 -43.87 -15.13
CA GLU A 65 1.17 -45.05 -14.42
C GLU A 65 0.27 -45.90 -15.33
N ALA A 66 -0.69 -45.28 -16.03
CA ALA A 66 -1.56 -45.96 -16.98
C ALA A 66 -0.78 -46.61 -18.14
N ALA A 67 0.23 -45.93 -18.69
CA ALA A 67 1.11 -46.48 -19.73
C ALA A 67 1.91 -47.68 -19.20
N ARG A 68 2.43 -47.61 -17.96
CA ARG A 68 3.15 -48.72 -17.32
C ARG A 68 2.26 -49.91 -17.00
N GLU A 69 0.98 -49.71 -16.71
CA GLU A 69 0.00 -50.79 -16.55
C GLU A 69 -0.31 -51.45 -17.91
N ALA A 70 -0.54 -50.63 -18.94
CA ALA A 70 -0.75 -51.11 -20.31
C ALA A 70 0.44 -51.93 -20.84
N ALA A 71 1.68 -51.46 -20.63
CA ALA A 71 2.89 -52.20 -21.01
C ALA A 71 3.05 -53.52 -20.25
N ARG A 72 2.74 -53.56 -18.94
CA ARG A 72 2.74 -54.80 -18.14
C ARG A 72 1.69 -55.80 -18.64
N GLN A 73 0.48 -55.35 -18.95
CA GLN A 73 -0.58 -56.21 -19.47
C GLN A 73 -0.29 -56.68 -20.92
N ALA A 74 0.27 -55.83 -21.78
CA ALA A 74 0.72 -56.21 -23.12
C ALA A 74 1.81 -57.30 -23.03
N LYS A 75 2.80 -57.10 -22.14
CA LYS A 75 3.90 -58.06 -21.93
C LYS A 75 3.39 -59.42 -21.46
N LYS A 76 2.51 -59.44 -20.45
CA LYS A 76 1.84 -60.67 -20.01
C LYS A 76 1.12 -61.37 -21.18
N THR A 77 0.41 -60.61 -22.02
CA THR A 77 -0.33 -61.16 -23.17
C THR A 77 0.61 -61.78 -24.22
N TYR A 78 1.81 -61.19 -24.41
CA TYR A 78 2.86 -61.76 -25.25
C TYR A 78 3.49 -63.01 -24.62
N ASP A 79 3.81 -62.99 -23.32
CA ASP A 79 4.36 -64.15 -22.60
C ASP A 79 3.37 -65.33 -22.65
N ASP A 80 2.08 -65.08 -22.46
CA ASP A 80 0.99 -66.06 -22.62
C ASP A 80 0.94 -66.62 -24.07
N ALA A 81 1.09 -65.78 -25.10
CA ALA A 81 1.11 -66.20 -26.50
C ALA A 81 2.34 -67.08 -26.85
N VAL A 82 3.53 -66.71 -26.36
CA VAL A 82 4.76 -67.51 -26.49
C VAL A 82 4.62 -68.86 -25.78
N LEU A 83 3.94 -68.91 -24.63
CA LEU A 83 3.62 -70.16 -23.94
C LEU A 83 2.65 -71.04 -24.74
N GLN A 84 1.61 -70.47 -25.37
CA GLN A 84 0.71 -71.22 -26.26
C GLN A 84 1.45 -71.81 -27.46
N ARG A 85 2.22 -70.99 -28.20
CA ARG A 85 2.99 -71.45 -29.37
C ARG A 85 4.04 -72.50 -29.02
N SER A 86 4.83 -72.26 -27.96
CA SER A 86 5.84 -73.23 -27.54
C SER A 86 5.22 -74.50 -26.95
N GLY A 87 3.98 -74.42 -26.43
CA GLY A 87 3.16 -75.57 -26.05
C GLY A 87 2.72 -76.40 -27.26
N SER A 88 2.10 -75.77 -28.27
CA SER A 88 1.62 -76.45 -29.47
C SER A 88 2.78 -77.05 -30.29
N GLN A 89 3.92 -76.37 -30.38
CA GLN A 89 5.13 -76.91 -31.02
C GLN A 89 5.69 -78.15 -30.30
N ARG A 90 5.69 -78.19 -28.96
CA ARG A 90 6.05 -79.39 -28.20
C ARG A 90 5.06 -80.53 -28.46
N GLU A 91 3.76 -80.26 -28.44
CA GLU A 91 2.73 -81.29 -28.67
C GLU A 91 2.81 -81.87 -30.09
N VAL A 92 3.05 -81.03 -31.11
CA VAL A 92 3.33 -81.48 -32.49
C VAL A 92 4.60 -82.33 -32.54
N ASN A 93 5.66 -81.95 -31.84
CA ASN A 93 6.90 -82.73 -31.79
C ASN A 93 6.71 -84.09 -31.10
N ASP A 94 6.03 -84.14 -29.94
CA ASP A 94 5.68 -85.36 -29.22
C ASP A 94 4.81 -86.30 -30.06
N LEU A 95 3.82 -85.76 -30.77
CA LEU A 95 2.99 -86.50 -31.73
C LEU A 95 3.85 -87.09 -32.85
N LEU A 96 4.72 -86.30 -33.48
CA LEU A 96 5.60 -86.76 -34.56
C LEU A 96 6.59 -87.84 -34.10
N HIS A 97 7.12 -87.75 -32.88
CA HIS A 97 7.99 -88.78 -32.31
C HIS A 97 7.26 -90.13 -32.11
N ARG A 98 5.97 -90.11 -31.73
CA ARG A 98 5.16 -91.34 -31.55
C ARG A 98 4.30 -91.74 -32.77
N LYS A 99 4.65 -91.27 -33.97
CA LYS A 99 3.89 -91.47 -35.23
C LYS A 99 3.48 -92.91 -35.54
N ALA A 100 4.32 -93.90 -35.20
CA ALA A 100 4.02 -95.31 -35.45
C ALA A 100 2.84 -95.87 -34.62
N GLY A 101 2.45 -95.20 -33.52
CA GLY A 101 1.39 -95.63 -32.61
C GLY A 101 0.14 -94.74 -32.61
N TRP A 102 -0.05 -93.88 -33.62
CA TRP A 102 -1.17 -92.93 -33.65
C TRP A 102 -2.54 -93.62 -33.66
N ASN A 103 -3.40 -93.22 -32.71
CA ASN A 103 -4.84 -93.47 -32.75
C ASN A 103 -5.57 -92.35 -33.53
N ASP A 104 -6.91 -92.43 -33.64
CA ASP A 104 -7.69 -91.42 -34.37
C ASP A 104 -7.78 -90.05 -33.67
N ALA A 105 -7.69 -90.01 -32.34
CA ALA A 105 -7.62 -88.76 -31.60
C ALA A 105 -6.26 -88.06 -31.81
N ASP A 106 -5.15 -88.82 -31.88
CA ASP A 106 -3.83 -88.28 -32.23
C ASP A 106 -3.84 -87.67 -33.64
N ARG A 107 -4.46 -88.34 -34.62
CA ARG A 107 -4.64 -87.83 -35.99
C ARG A 107 -5.45 -86.55 -36.01
N ALA A 108 -6.58 -86.51 -35.30
CA ALA A 108 -7.43 -85.32 -35.20
C ALA A 108 -6.67 -84.16 -34.54
N ARG A 109 -6.01 -84.40 -33.41
CA ARG A 109 -5.25 -83.39 -32.65
C ARG A 109 -4.08 -82.83 -33.46
N PHE A 110 -3.31 -83.68 -34.13
CA PHE A 110 -2.25 -83.24 -35.06
C PHE A 110 -2.80 -82.33 -36.17
N THR A 111 -3.93 -82.73 -36.79
CA THR A 111 -4.58 -81.94 -37.85
C THR A 111 -5.03 -80.57 -37.32
N THR A 112 -5.64 -80.51 -36.13
CA THR A 112 -5.99 -79.24 -35.47
C THR A 112 -4.76 -78.37 -35.21
N LEU A 113 -3.70 -78.92 -34.59
CA LEU A 113 -2.48 -78.16 -34.26
C LEU A 113 -1.82 -77.54 -35.50
N VAL A 114 -1.72 -78.29 -36.60
CA VAL A 114 -1.15 -77.80 -37.87
C VAL A 114 -2.02 -76.70 -38.50
N LEU A 115 -3.34 -76.80 -38.42
CA LEU A 115 -4.24 -75.74 -38.91
C LEU A 115 -4.13 -74.46 -38.06
N GLN A 116 -3.86 -74.58 -36.76
CA GLN A 116 -3.76 -73.45 -35.83
C GLN A 116 -2.35 -72.83 -35.73
N GLU A 117 -1.31 -73.44 -36.33
CA GLU A 117 0.07 -72.93 -36.21
C GLU A 117 0.22 -71.49 -36.72
N HIS A 118 -0.46 -71.14 -37.83
CA HIS A 118 -0.50 -69.77 -38.34
C HIS A 118 -1.33 -68.81 -37.46
N GLU A 119 -2.30 -69.30 -36.67
CA GLU A 119 -3.03 -68.48 -35.70
C GLU A 119 -2.12 -68.12 -34.52
N TYR A 120 -1.35 -69.09 -34.01
CA TYR A 120 -0.40 -68.88 -32.91
C TYR A 120 0.77 -67.96 -33.29
N ASP A 121 1.36 -68.12 -34.49
CA ASP A 121 2.44 -67.25 -34.97
C ASP A 121 1.96 -65.80 -35.20
N GLN A 122 0.76 -65.61 -35.73
CA GLN A 122 0.13 -64.28 -35.83
C GLN A 122 -0.17 -63.69 -34.45
N ALA A 123 -0.70 -64.48 -33.51
CA ALA A 123 -1.01 -64.02 -32.16
C ALA A 123 0.25 -63.57 -31.40
N GLU A 124 1.35 -64.32 -31.48
CA GLU A 124 2.64 -63.92 -30.91
C GLU A 124 3.15 -62.62 -31.56
N SER A 125 3.13 -62.54 -32.89
CA SER A 125 3.61 -61.38 -33.66
C SER A 125 2.83 -60.09 -33.33
N LEU A 126 1.50 -60.19 -33.25
CA LEU A 126 0.62 -59.07 -32.88
C LEU A 126 0.80 -58.67 -31.41
N ALA A 127 0.93 -59.63 -30.49
CA ALA A 127 1.20 -59.34 -29.08
C ALA A 127 2.58 -58.66 -28.92
N LYS A 128 3.60 -59.11 -29.66
CA LYS A 128 4.94 -58.51 -29.68
C LYS A 128 4.94 -57.07 -30.20
N ALA A 129 4.23 -56.81 -31.30
CA ALA A 129 4.05 -55.45 -31.81
C ALA A 129 3.32 -54.55 -30.79
N THR A 130 2.35 -55.11 -30.05
CA THR A 130 1.63 -54.41 -28.98
C THR A 130 2.53 -54.09 -27.79
N VAL A 131 3.43 -55.00 -27.40
CA VAL A 131 4.46 -54.74 -26.36
C VAL A 131 5.36 -53.58 -26.77
N ILE A 132 5.94 -53.63 -27.97
CA ILE A 132 6.84 -52.56 -28.47
C ILE A 132 6.11 -51.22 -28.49
N ALA A 133 4.88 -51.16 -29.01
CA ALA A 133 4.09 -49.92 -29.05
C ALA A 133 3.73 -49.36 -27.66
N ALA A 134 3.61 -50.23 -26.65
CA ALA A 134 3.33 -49.85 -25.26
C ALA A 134 4.60 -49.44 -24.48
N GLU A 135 5.74 -50.10 -24.72
CA GLU A 135 7.05 -49.69 -24.18
C GLU A 135 7.46 -48.32 -24.75
N ASP A 136 7.33 -48.13 -26.07
CA ASP A 136 7.41 -46.83 -26.77
C ASP A 136 6.50 -45.74 -26.14
N ALA A 137 5.32 -46.11 -25.64
CA ALA A 137 4.40 -45.17 -25.01
C ALA A 137 4.86 -44.78 -23.60
N VAL A 138 5.40 -45.72 -22.82
CA VAL A 138 6.00 -45.41 -21.51
C VAL A 138 7.18 -44.46 -21.64
N ASP A 139 8.05 -44.65 -22.65
CA ASP A 139 9.21 -43.78 -22.86
C ASP A 139 8.82 -42.36 -23.34
N ARG A 140 7.74 -42.23 -24.12
CA ARG A 140 7.15 -40.92 -24.46
C ARG A 140 6.60 -40.20 -23.22
N GLU A 141 5.74 -40.86 -22.44
CA GLU A 141 5.13 -40.25 -21.24
C GLU A 141 6.17 -39.94 -20.15
N PHE A 142 7.26 -40.74 -20.07
CA PHE A 142 8.42 -40.45 -19.21
C PHE A 142 9.22 -39.24 -19.68
N SER A 143 9.43 -39.09 -21.00
CA SER A 143 10.12 -37.94 -21.57
C SER A 143 9.36 -36.62 -21.30
N ASP A 144 8.03 -36.62 -21.46
CA ASP A 144 7.21 -35.45 -21.15
C ASP A 144 7.02 -35.21 -19.64
N LEU A 145 7.09 -36.26 -18.79
CA LEU A 145 7.21 -36.10 -17.33
C LEU A 145 8.52 -35.39 -16.96
N MET A 146 9.66 -35.85 -17.49
CA MET A 146 10.97 -35.21 -17.26
C MET A 146 10.98 -33.76 -17.75
N ARG A 147 10.38 -33.48 -18.91
CA ARG A 147 10.21 -32.11 -19.43
C ARG A 147 9.33 -31.25 -18.50
N THR A 148 8.26 -31.81 -17.95
CA THR A 148 7.36 -31.11 -17.01
C THR A 148 8.03 -30.82 -15.67
N ILE A 149 8.87 -31.74 -15.18
CA ILE A 149 9.69 -31.55 -13.96
C ILE A 149 10.76 -30.45 -14.19
N LEU A 150 11.42 -30.42 -15.35
CA LEU A 150 12.38 -29.38 -15.71
C LEU A 150 11.71 -28.01 -15.88
N ALA A 151 10.53 -27.95 -16.52
CA ALA A 151 9.74 -26.72 -16.58
C ALA A 151 9.39 -26.22 -15.17
N ARG A 152 8.98 -27.12 -14.26
CA ARG A 152 8.72 -26.76 -12.87
C ARG A 152 9.92 -26.15 -12.16
N TYR A 153 11.13 -26.67 -12.38
CA TYR A 153 12.34 -26.13 -11.77
C TYR A 153 12.60 -24.68 -12.18
N HIS A 154 12.40 -24.34 -13.46
CA HIS A 154 12.53 -22.97 -13.95
C HIS A 154 11.39 -22.05 -13.51
N ASP A 155 10.14 -22.54 -13.50
CA ASP A 155 8.98 -21.78 -13.01
C ASP A 155 9.15 -21.40 -11.52
N GLU A 156 9.67 -22.32 -10.68
CA GLU A 156 9.95 -22.08 -9.25
C GLU A 156 11.06 -21.03 -9.05
N GLN A 157 12.12 -21.05 -9.87
CA GLN A 157 13.16 -20.01 -9.87
C GLN A 157 12.59 -18.63 -10.23
N VAL A 158 11.83 -18.58 -11.33
CA VAL A 158 11.17 -17.35 -11.79
C VAL A 158 10.17 -16.83 -10.76
N TRP A 159 9.47 -17.71 -10.03
CA TRP A 159 8.55 -17.33 -8.96
C TRP A 159 9.25 -16.67 -7.77
N SER A 160 10.43 -17.17 -7.37
CA SER A 160 11.24 -16.56 -6.30
C SER A 160 11.59 -15.09 -6.61
N ASP A 161 12.01 -14.81 -7.84
CA ASP A 161 12.32 -13.45 -8.28
C ASP A 161 11.06 -12.61 -8.56
N LYS A 162 9.96 -13.21 -9.03
CA LYS A 162 8.63 -12.54 -9.11
C LYS A 162 8.16 -12.05 -7.74
N ILE A 163 8.29 -12.85 -6.67
CA ILE A 163 7.90 -12.41 -5.31
C ILE A 163 8.84 -11.32 -4.77
N ARG A 164 10.16 -11.49 -4.93
CA ARG A 164 11.14 -10.48 -4.47
C ARG A 164 10.92 -9.14 -5.17
N SER A 165 10.72 -9.17 -6.49
CA SER A 165 10.43 -7.97 -7.27
C SER A 165 9.05 -7.38 -6.96
N ALA A 166 8.02 -8.18 -6.71
CA ALA A 166 6.69 -7.68 -6.32
C ALA A 166 6.73 -6.82 -5.03
N SER A 167 7.47 -7.24 -4.00
CA SER A 167 7.66 -6.42 -2.78
C SER A 167 8.45 -5.14 -3.05
N THR A 168 9.44 -5.22 -3.95
CA THR A 168 10.27 -4.08 -4.37
C THR A 168 9.46 -3.04 -5.14
N TYR A 169 8.69 -3.47 -6.15
CA TYR A 169 7.80 -2.61 -6.92
C TYR A 169 6.65 -2.05 -6.08
N GLY A 170 6.10 -2.81 -5.14
CA GLY A 170 5.11 -2.31 -4.16
C GLY A 170 5.67 -1.17 -3.30
N THR A 171 6.92 -1.30 -2.85
CA THR A 171 7.62 -0.25 -2.09
C THR A 171 7.87 0.99 -2.96
N MET A 172 8.32 0.82 -4.20
CA MET A 172 8.50 1.93 -5.15
C MET A 172 7.17 2.63 -5.48
N ALA A 173 6.08 1.88 -5.64
CA ALA A 173 4.74 2.43 -5.87
C ALA A 173 4.22 3.24 -4.67
N ALA A 174 4.46 2.76 -3.44
CA ALA A 174 4.12 3.49 -2.22
C ALA A 174 4.92 4.81 -2.10
N ILE A 175 6.21 4.80 -2.43
CA ILE A 175 7.06 6.02 -2.48
C ILE A 175 6.55 6.99 -3.56
N ALA A 176 6.25 6.49 -4.77
CA ALA A 176 5.74 7.30 -5.87
C ALA A 176 4.37 7.92 -5.55
N LEU A 177 3.47 7.20 -4.89
CA LEU A 177 2.18 7.71 -4.43
C LEU A 177 2.36 8.81 -3.37
N ASN A 178 3.27 8.61 -2.41
CA ASN A 178 3.55 9.61 -1.37
C ASN A 178 4.16 10.88 -1.97
N LEU A 179 5.09 10.74 -2.92
CA LEU A 179 5.63 11.86 -3.70
C LEU A 179 4.55 12.58 -4.53
N PHE A 180 3.63 11.84 -5.15
CA PHE A 180 2.51 12.43 -5.89
C PHE A 180 1.56 13.23 -4.99
N VAL A 181 1.25 12.72 -3.80
CA VAL A 181 0.46 13.45 -2.78
C VAL A 181 1.19 14.71 -2.33
N PHE A 182 2.50 14.64 -2.08
CA PHE A 182 3.33 15.80 -1.71
C PHE A 182 3.35 16.87 -2.82
N ILE A 183 3.63 16.47 -4.07
CA ILE A 183 3.61 17.39 -5.24
C ILE A 183 2.23 18.01 -5.41
N SER A 184 1.14 17.24 -5.27
CA SER A 184 -0.23 17.75 -5.34
C SER A 184 -0.53 18.77 -4.23
N ALA A 185 -0.03 18.53 -3.02
CA ALA A 185 -0.16 19.46 -1.90
C ALA A 185 0.58 20.79 -2.18
N THR A 186 1.85 20.74 -2.59
CA THR A 186 2.63 21.95 -2.90
C THR A 186 2.07 22.70 -4.11
N LEU A 187 1.70 22.02 -5.21
CA LEU A 187 1.23 22.70 -6.42
C LEU A 187 -0.20 23.22 -6.35
N LEU A 188 -1.07 22.67 -5.50
CA LEU A 188 -2.48 23.10 -5.41
C LEU A 188 -2.80 23.83 -4.11
N ILE A 189 -2.35 23.32 -2.97
CA ILE A 189 -2.73 23.85 -1.65
C ILE A 189 -1.92 25.10 -1.32
N GLU A 190 -0.62 25.16 -1.60
CA GLU A 190 0.18 26.38 -1.33
C GLU A 190 -0.28 27.61 -2.12
N PRO A 191 -0.48 27.59 -3.45
CA PRO A 191 -0.95 28.77 -4.16
C PRO A 191 -2.39 29.14 -3.75
N TRP A 192 -3.25 28.17 -3.42
CA TRP A 192 -4.57 28.47 -2.85
C TRP A 192 -4.44 29.15 -1.47
N LYS A 193 -3.58 28.65 -0.60
CA LYS A 193 -3.27 29.21 0.73
C LYS A 193 -2.67 30.61 0.62
N ARG A 194 -1.67 30.85 -0.24
CA ARG A 194 -1.10 32.18 -0.52
C ARG A 194 -2.16 33.14 -1.03
N ARG A 195 -2.97 32.74 -2.03
CA ARG A 195 -4.09 33.55 -2.56
C ARG A 195 -5.19 33.79 -1.52
N ARG A 196 -5.43 32.88 -0.58
CA ARG A 196 -6.39 33.07 0.53
C ARG A 196 -5.83 34.06 1.56
N MET A 197 -4.55 33.93 1.93
CA MET A 197 -3.86 34.78 2.89
C MET A 197 -3.78 36.23 2.40
N ALA A 198 -3.34 36.47 1.15
CA ALA A 198 -3.22 37.82 0.59
C ALA A 198 -4.53 38.62 0.70
N ARG A 199 -5.66 38.03 0.28
CA ARG A 199 -7.00 38.63 0.36
C ARG A 199 -7.55 38.83 1.79
N MET A 200 -6.91 38.24 2.80
CA MET A 200 -7.19 38.52 4.21
C MET A 200 -6.25 39.60 4.77
N PHE A 201 -5.01 39.69 4.28
CA PHE A 201 -4.08 40.76 4.62
C PHE A 201 -4.50 42.11 4.03
N GLU A 202 -4.89 42.16 2.75
CA GLU A 202 -5.39 43.38 2.11
C GLU A 202 -6.54 43.99 2.93
N LYS A 203 -7.55 43.18 3.27
CA LYS A 203 -8.68 43.59 4.11
C LYS A 203 -8.28 44.05 5.51
N LYS A 204 -7.34 43.36 6.16
CA LYS A 204 -6.85 43.79 7.49
C LYS A 204 -6.02 45.07 7.44
N ILE A 205 -5.28 45.32 6.37
CA ILE A 205 -4.52 46.56 6.19
C ILE A 205 -5.49 47.72 5.93
N GLU A 206 -6.53 47.50 5.11
CA GLU A 206 -7.61 48.46 4.85
C GLU A 206 -8.39 48.80 6.14
N GLU A 207 -8.76 47.77 6.93
CA GLU A 207 -9.45 47.92 8.22
C GLU A 207 -8.58 48.59 9.29
N LEU A 208 -7.29 48.26 9.39
CA LEU A 208 -6.34 48.92 10.30
C LEU A 208 -6.04 50.36 9.89
N ASN A 209 -5.97 50.67 8.60
CA ASN A 209 -5.81 52.05 8.12
C ASN A 209 -7.07 52.88 8.43
N ALA A 210 -8.27 52.32 8.27
CA ALA A 210 -9.51 52.99 8.65
C ALA A 210 -9.59 53.24 10.16
N GLN A 211 -9.20 52.27 10.99
CA GLN A 211 -9.12 52.46 12.46
C GLN A 211 -8.06 53.50 12.85
N ASN A 212 -6.85 53.44 12.27
CA ASN A 212 -5.81 54.43 12.51
C ASN A 212 -6.22 55.84 12.09
N ALA A 213 -6.98 56.00 11.00
CA ALA A 213 -7.52 57.29 10.59
C ALA A 213 -8.49 57.85 11.64
N MET A 214 -9.47 57.07 12.11
CA MET A 214 -10.40 57.50 13.16
C MET A 214 -9.72 57.78 14.51
N VAL A 215 -8.65 57.04 14.84
CA VAL A 215 -7.83 57.29 16.05
C VAL A 215 -6.96 58.55 15.91
N MET A 216 -6.46 58.86 14.71
CA MET A 216 -5.79 60.14 14.45
C MET A 216 -6.75 61.32 14.49
N GLU A 217 -7.96 61.17 13.95
CA GLU A 217 -9.01 62.19 13.93
C GLU A 217 -9.47 62.52 15.35
N THR A 218 -9.94 61.52 16.11
CA THR A 218 -10.33 61.70 17.53
C THR A 218 -9.15 62.08 18.42
N GLY A 219 -7.92 61.66 18.10
CA GLY A 219 -6.71 62.11 18.77
C GLY A 219 -6.44 63.61 18.55
N MET A 220 -6.65 64.11 17.33
CA MET A 220 -6.52 65.53 16.99
C MET A 220 -7.60 66.37 17.69
N GLU A 221 -8.84 65.90 17.71
CA GLU A 221 -9.94 66.55 18.44
C GLU A 221 -9.60 66.68 19.93
N ASN A 222 -9.19 65.59 20.59
CA ASN A 222 -8.80 65.62 22.00
C ASN A 222 -7.60 66.54 22.28
N LEU A 223 -6.61 66.61 21.37
CA LEU A 223 -5.52 67.57 21.46
C LEU A 223 -6.01 69.01 21.37
N THR A 224 -6.90 69.34 20.42
CA THR A 224 -7.47 70.70 20.32
C THR A 224 -8.29 71.07 21.55
N ALA A 225 -9.09 70.14 22.09
CA ALA A 225 -9.83 70.35 23.33
C ALA A 225 -8.92 70.56 24.55
N GLN A 226 -7.78 69.84 24.63
CA GLN A 226 -6.76 70.08 25.66
C GLN A 226 -6.10 71.44 25.50
N PHE A 227 -5.74 71.87 24.28
CA PHE A 227 -5.18 73.20 24.05
C PHE A 227 -6.17 74.32 24.42
N GLU A 228 -7.46 74.16 24.13
CA GLU A 228 -8.49 75.13 24.52
C GLU A 228 -8.69 75.16 26.05
N ALA A 229 -8.69 73.99 26.72
CA ALA A 229 -8.76 73.89 28.17
C ALA A 229 -7.54 74.51 28.86
N HIS A 230 -6.33 74.26 28.34
CA HIS A 230 -5.11 74.90 28.82
C HIS A 230 -5.12 76.42 28.60
N GLY A 231 -5.66 76.90 27.47
CA GLY A 231 -5.84 78.33 27.20
C GLY A 231 -6.74 79.02 28.23
N LYS A 232 -7.87 78.38 28.59
CA LYS A 232 -8.78 78.87 29.65
C LYS A 232 -8.13 78.84 31.03
N ALA A 233 -7.49 77.73 31.40
CA ALA A 233 -6.77 77.63 32.68
C ALA A 233 -5.63 78.65 32.82
N LEU A 234 -4.96 79.03 31.72
CA LEU A 234 -3.95 80.09 31.73
C LEU A 234 -4.58 81.48 31.94
N HIS A 235 -5.78 81.71 31.41
CA HIS A 235 -6.53 82.96 31.60
C HIS A 235 -6.95 83.13 33.06
N ASP A 236 -7.58 82.11 33.64
CA ASP A 236 -8.01 82.07 35.05
C ASP A 236 -6.81 82.26 36.02
N ALA A 237 -5.66 81.69 35.68
CA ALA A 237 -4.41 81.85 36.44
C ALA A 237 -3.87 83.29 36.40
N VAL A 238 -3.98 83.98 35.26
CA VAL A 238 -3.57 85.39 35.12
C VAL A 238 -4.53 86.32 35.87
N GLU A 239 -5.84 86.09 35.78
CA GLU A 239 -6.83 86.88 36.51
C GLU A 239 -6.66 86.72 38.03
N SER A 240 -6.56 85.48 38.52
CA SER A 240 -6.39 85.20 39.96
C SER A 240 -5.02 85.60 40.53
N ALA A 241 -3.99 85.77 39.69
CA ALA A 241 -2.72 86.39 40.09
C ALA A 241 -2.84 87.90 40.32
N SER A 242 -3.66 88.61 39.54
CA SER A 242 -3.81 90.07 39.62
C SER A 242 -4.37 90.56 40.97
N LEU A 243 -5.17 89.73 41.64
CA LEU A 243 -5.89 90.09 42.88
C LEU A 243 -5.14 89.78 44.18
N LYS A 244 -3.92 89.22 44.13
CA LYS A 244 -3.17 88.76 45.33
C LYS A 244 -1.88 89.54 45.62
N THR A 245 -1.60 90.61 44.90
CA THR A 245 -0.33 91.36 44.98
C THR A 245 -0.35 92.52 45.98
N SER A 246 -1.08 92.42 47.10
CA SER A 246 -1.09 93.44 48.17
C SER A 246 -1.36 92.83 49.55
N GLN A 247 -0.41 93.00 50.48
CA GLN A 247 -0.30 92.41 51.83
C GLN A 247 0.25 90.96 51.88
N ALA A 248 1.32 90.63 52.62
CA ALA A 248 2.27 91.47 53.38
C ALA A 248 3.65 90.80 53.59
N SER A 249 4.68 91.63 53.83
CA SER A 249 6.04 91.31 54.29
C SER A 249 6.10 90.69 55.72
N GLN A 250 7.16 90.04 56.25
CA GLN A 250 8.47 89.50 55.80
C GLN A 250 9.02 88.57 56.95
N VAL A 251 10.20 87.91 56.97
CA VAL A 251 11.42 87.95 56.11
C VAL A 251 11.58 86.64 55.29
N ALA A 252 12.49 85.65 55.45
CA ALA A 252 13.65 85.36 56.32
C ALA A 252 14.77 84.63 55.51
N SER A 253 15.88 84.21 56.12
CA SER A 253 17.13 83.85 55.40
C SER A 253 18.05 82.80 56.07
N ALA A 254 19.13 82.42 55.35
CA ALA A 254 20.24 81.49 55.64
C ALA A 254 19.89 79.97 55.62
N SER A 255 20.46 79.06 54.80
CA SER A 255 21.80 78.86 54.15
C SER A 255 22.84 78.20 55.07
N LEU A 256 23.72 77.27 54.65
CA LEU A 256 24.03 76.66 53.34
C LEU A 256 24.76 75.30 53.57
N GLY A 257 24.76 74.35 52.62
CA GLY A 257 25.60 73.13 52.70
C GLY A 257 25.21 71.98 51.75
N VAL A 258 26.19 71.21 51.26
CA VAL A 258 26.03 70.15 50.23
C VAL A 258 27.05 69.01 50.45
N VAL A 259 26.76 67.78 49.97
CA VAL A 259 27.67 66.76 49.35
C VAL A 259 27.51 65.30 49.87
N ALA A 260 27.37 64.37 48.89
CA ALA A 260 27.65 62.92 48.88
C ALA A 260 26.78 61.90 49.66
N ALA A 261 26.73 60.69 49.09
CA ALA A 261 26.21 59.42 49.64
C ALA A 261 27.40 58.45 49.89
N PRO A 262 27.25 57.27 50.53
CA PRO A 262 26.75 56.08 49.80
C PRO A 262 26.07 54.92 50.63
N THR A 263 25.44 53.97 49.91
CA THR A 263 25.48 52.48 50.11
C THR A 263 24.97 51.79 51.41
N MET A 264 23.74 51.22 51.33
CA MET A 264 23.39 49.76 51.40
C MET A 264 23.30 48.93 52.73
N GLN A 265 22.35 47.95 52.73
CA GLN A 265 22.31 46.65 53.49
C GLN A 265 21.96 46.69 55.02
N ILE A 266 21.36 45.69 55.73
CA ILE A 266 20.84 44.30 55.50
C ILE A 266 19.43 44.13 56.16
N ALA A 267 18.68 43.06 55.86
CA ALA A 267 17.42 42.63 56.51
C ALA A 267 17.59 42.00 57.93
N PRO A 268 16.49 41.53 58.58
CA PRO A 268 16.22 40.07 58.55
C PRO A 268 14.72 39.66 58.45
N ASP A 269 14.48 38.35 58.43
CA ASP A 269 13.21 37.61 58.17
C ASP A 269 12.45 37.19 59.46
N HIS A 270 11.15 36.83 59.37
CA HIS A 270 10.56 35.60 59.95
C HIS A 270 9.02 35.40 59.72
N THR A 271 8.66 34.30 59.03
CA THR A 271 7.55 33.33 59.33
C THR A 271 6.07 33.77 59.54
N GLY A 272 5.07 33.04 58.97
CA GLY A 272 3.61 33.37 59.13
C GLY A 272 2.55 32.22 59.16
N ILE A 273 2.50 31.34 58.15
CA ILE A 273 1.60 30.14 58.04
C ILE A 273 0.07 30.38 57.79
N ARG A 274 -0.53 29.48 56.97
CA ARG A 274 -1.95 29.19 56.65
C ARG A 274 -2.65 30.11 55.62
N LEU A 275 -3.27 29.65 54.51
CA LEU A 275 -3.83 28.37 53.98
C LEU A 275 -5.36 28.24 54.07
N VAL A 276 -6.00 28.27 52.87
CA VAL A 276 -7.27 27.71 52.36
C VAL A 276 -7.44 28.40 50.98
N GLU A 277 -7.32 27.79 49.79
CA GLU A 277 -7.99 26.60 49.19
C GLU A 277 -9.29 26.99 48.44
N VAL A 278 -9.77 26.14 47.49
CA VAL A 278 -11.01 26.29 46.66
C VAL A 278 -10.86 27.34 45.54
N LEU A 279 -10.86 27.08 44.21
CA LEU A 279 -11.13 25.93 43.30
C LEU A 279 -10.28 26.12 42.00
N ASN A 280 -9.66 25.12 41.35
CA ASN A 280 -10.23 24.08 40.45
C ASN A 280 -10.84 24.70 39.15
N ASN A 281 -10.43 24.36 37.90
CA ASN A 281 -9.48 23.33 37.42
C ASN A 281 -9.08 23.52 35.92
N ARG A 282 -8.14 22.69 35.43
CA ARG A 282 -8.15 22.02 34.10
C ARG A 282 -7.86 22.84 32.83
N GLU A 283 -6.61 23.29 32.64
CA GLU A 283 -5.98 23.39 31.28
C GLU A 283 -4.47 23.05 31.21
N VAL A 284 -3.70 23.17 32.30
CA VAL A 284 -2.21 23.11 32.28
C VAL A 284 -1.63 21.68 32.31
N VAL A 285 -2.13 20.77 31.45
CA VAL A 285 -1.64 19.37 31.34
C VAL A 285 -1.26 18.97 29.90
N VAL A 286 -1.57 19.80 28.90
CA VAL A 286 -1.32 19.47 27.47
C VAL A 286 0.06 19.97 26.98
N THR A 287 0.72 20.88 27.70
CA THR A 287 1.91 21.62 27.21
C THR A 287 3.27 20.96 27.47
N LEU A 288 3.32 19.72 27.99
CA LEU A 288 4.59 19.08 28.40
C LEU A 288 4.82 17.64 27.89
N ALA A 289 4.12 17.22 26.82
CA ALA A 289 4.37 15.93 26.20
C ALA A 289 4.15 15.94 24.67
N LEU A 290 5.21 16.24 23.88
CA LEU A 290 5.42 15.70 22.51
C LEU A 290 6.77 16.05 21.82
N CYS A 291 7.77 16.60 22.53
CA CYS A 291 9.09 16.95 21.94
C CYS A 291 10.06 15.76 21.77
N ALA A 292 9.58 14.56 21.42
CA ALA A 292 10.35 13.31 21.60
C ALA A 292 10.30 12.27 20.45
N ILE A 293 9.98 12.65 19.20
CA ILE A 293 10.07 11.73 18.03
C ILE A 293 10.65 12.43 16.79
N VAL A 294 11.94 12.81 16.83
CA VAL A 294 12.66 13.37 15.65
C VAL A 294 14.06 12.78 15.44
N THR A 295 14.70 12.20 16.46
CA THR A 295 16.14 11.85 16.47
C THR A 295 16.45 10.36 16.32
N SER A 296 15.64 9.59 15.58
CA SER A 296 15.80 8.12 15.44
C SER A 296 15.84 7.57 14.01
N SER A 297 15.71 8.40 12.97
CA SER A 297 15.58 7.95 11.57
C SER A 297 16.90 7.79 10.79
N ILE A 298 18.01 8.38 11.26
CA ILE A 298 19.30 8.37 10.54
C ILE A 298 20.07 7.04 10.72
N GLY A 299 19.90 6.37 11.86
CA GLY A 299 20.67 5.17 12.20
C GLY A 299 20.30 3.88 11.45
N TRP A 300 19.15 3.85 10.76
CA TRP A 300 18.64 2.61 10.12
C TRP A 300 19.15 2.41 8.69
N PHE A 301 19.22 3.49 7.89
CA PHE A 301 19.64 3.41 6.47
C PHE A 301 21.09 2.94 6.28
N ALA A 302 21.99 3.23 7.23
CA ALA A 302 23.40 2.84 7.14
C ALA A 302 23.65 1.31 7.23
N ARG A 303 22.63 0.50 7.55
CA ARG A 303 22.77 -0.94 7.82
C ARG A 303 22.12 -1.85 6.76
N VAL A 304 21.63 -1.28 5.66
CA VAL A 304 20.92 -2.00 4.57
C VAL A 304 21.75 -2.01 3.27
N PHE A 305 22.88 -1.32 3.22
CA PHE A 305 23.72 -1.17 2.01
C PHE A 305 25.09 -1.88 2.07
N ILE A 306 25.37 -2.61 3.15
CA ILE A 306 26.53 -3.51 3.28
C ILE A 306 26.05 -4.79 3.97
N GLY A 307 25.73 -5.80 3.16
CA GLY A 307 25.17 -7.10 3.58
C GLY A 307 24.81 -7.93 2.36
#